data_AF-A0A442LWH2-F1
#
_entry.id   AF-A0A442LWH2-F1
#
_cell.length_a   1.000
_cell.length_b   1.000
_cell.length_c   1.000
_cell.angle_alpha   90.00
_cell.angle_beta   90.00
_cell.angle_gamma   90.00
#
_symmetry.space_group_name_H-M   'P 1'
#
loop_
_entity.id
_entity.type
_entity.pdbx_description
1 polymer ?
#
loop_
_entity_poly.entity_id
_entity_poly.type
_entity_poly.pdbx_seq_one_letter_code
_entity_poly.pdbx_strand_id
1 'polypeptide(L)'
;FPDATFDLVLCQLGLQFFPDRSSALREMFRVLVPDGRLALSVFSAIERTPAAKALVDALDRHLGPDASATKRSEHSLADTDELYRLVAGAGFRQVTIHTTTQNIRFPSSKEYVRLQLAATPQAGLVSGMDAGHRDAVIAAI
;
A
#
# COMPACT_ATOMS: atom_id res chain seq x y z
N PHE A 1 3.41 -19.95 11.81
CA PHE A 1 4.73 -20.61 11.93
C PHE A 1 5.09 -20.76 13.40
N PRO A 2 5.95 -21.72 13.77
CA PRO A 2 6.54 -21.78 15.11
C PRO A 2 7.31 -20.50 15.44
N ASP A 3 7.62 -20.32 16.72
CA ASP A 3 8.49 -19.22 17.18
C ASP A 3 9.91 -19.41 16.64
N ALA A 4 10.68 -18.32 16.54
CA ALA A 4 12.12 -18.36 16.24
C ALA A 4 12.52 -19.29 15.07
N THR A 5 11.83 -19.16 13.94
CA THR A 5 11.98 -20.04 12.78
C THR A 5 12.73 -19.40 11.61
N PHE A 6 12.66 -18.08 11.46
CA PHE A 6 13.22 -17.38 10.31
C PHE A 6 14.32 -16.39 10.72
N ASP A 7 15.35 -16.26 9.89
CA ASP A 7 16.38 -15.22 10.03
C ASP A 7 15.91 -13.85 9.53
N LEU A 8 15.02 -13.84 8.54
CA LEU A 8 14.54 -12.64 7.86
C LEU A 8 13.05 -12.74 7.55
N VAL A 9 12.32 -11.68 7.89
CA VAL A 9 10.94 -11.45 7.45
C VAL A 9 10.92 -10.28 6.49
N LEU A 10 10.26 -10.48 5.34
CA LEU A 10 10.03 -9.45 4.34
C LEU A 10 8.54 -9.10 4.26
N CYS A 11 8.20 -7.81 4.31
CA CYS A 11 6.84 -7.32 4.10
C CYS A 11 6.84 -6.14 3.13
N GLN A 12 6.76 -6.43 1.84
CA GLN A 12 6.78 -5.40 0.80
C GLN A 12 5.36 -4.90 0.50
N LEU A 13 5.12 -3.60 0.74
CA LEU A 13 3.85 -2.92 0.46
C LEU A 13 2.60 -3.64 1.01
N GLY A 14 2.76 -4.36 2.12
CA GLY A 14 1.70 -5.16 2.73
C GLY A 14 1.16 -4.57 4.03
N LEU A 15 2.02 -3.95 4.85
CA LEU A 15 1.69 -3.58 6.23
C LEU A 15 0.46 -2.66 6.33
N GLN A 16 0.30 -1.72 5.39
CA GLN A 16 -0.81 -0.76 5.40
C GLN A 16 -2.21 -1.41 5.30
N PHE A 17 -2.30 -2.65 4.80
CA PHE A 17 -3.55 -3.38 4.59
C PHE A 17 -3.94 -4.31 5.74
N PHE A 18 -3.06 -4.52 6.72
CA PHE A 18 -3.43 -5.33 7.88
C PHE A 18 -4.47 -4.59 8.73
N PRO A 19 -5.59 -5.25 9.11
CA PRO A 19 -6.60 -4.64 9.97
C PRO A 19 -6.04 -4.37 11.37
N ASP A 20 -5.13 -5.23 11.86
CA ASP A 20 -4.37 -5.02 13.08
C ASP A 20 -2.86 -5.09 12.77
N ARG A 21 -2.29 -3.92 12.49
CA ARG A 21 -0.85 -3.73 12.17
C ARG A 21 0.04 -4.11 13.35
N SER A 22 -0.42 -3.87 14.57
CA SER A 22 0.36 -4.16 15.79
C SER A 22 0.46 -5.66 16.02
N SER A 23 -0.64 -6.40 15.87
CA SER A 23 -0.62 -7.87 15.93
C SER A 23 0.20 -8.46 14.79
N ALA A 24 0.07 -7.94 13.57
CA ALA A 24 0.88 -8.39 12.44
C ALA A 24 2.38 -8.26 12.71
N LEU A 25 2.83 -7.09 13.21
CA LEU A 25 4.24 -6.86 13.55
C LEU A 25 4.71 -7.74 14.72
N ARG A 26 3.87 -7.98 15.74
CA ARG A 26 4.20 -8.93 16.82
C ARG A 26 4.38 -10.35 16.32
N GLU A 27 3.54 -10.80 15.39
CA GLU A 27 3.68 -12.11 14.78
C GLU A 27 4.94 -12.20 13.90
N MET A 28 5.25 -11.14 13.15
CA MET A 28 6.52 -11.04 12.40
C MET A 28 7.73 -11.11 13.35
N PHE A 29 7.66 -10.49 14.52
CA PHE A 29 8.70 -10.56 15.54
C PHE A 29 8.80 -11.97 16.15
N ARG A 30 7.68 -12.59 16.52
CA ARG A 30 7.62 -13.91 17.16
C ARG A 30 8.29 -15.01 16.34
N VAL A 31 8.11 -14.96 15.02
CA VAL A 31 8.67 -15.98 14.12
C VAL A 31 10.15 -15.76 13.79
N LEU A 32 10.74 -14.63 14.18
CA LEU A 32 12.16 -14.36 14.00
C LEU A 32 12.99 -15.02 15.10
N VAL A 33 14.13 -15.60 14.70
CA VAL A 33 15.18 -16.02 15.65
C VAL A 33 15.72 -14.80 16.43
N PRO A 34 16.39 -15.00 17.59
CA PRO A 34 17.19 -13.95 18.20
C PRO A 34 18.13 -13.31 17.17
N ASP A 35 18.18 -11.97 17.14
CA ASP A 35 18.95 -11.16 16.18
C ASP A 35 18.50 -11.27 14.70
N GLY A 36 17.37 -11.95 14.45
CA GLY A 36 16.68 -11.94 13.16
C GLY A 36 16.18 -10.54 12.77
N ARG A 37 15.94 -10.34 11.47
CA ARG A 37 15.67 -9.01 10.91
C ARG A 37 14.31 -8.92 10.24
N LEU A 38 13.73 -7.74 10.31
CA LEU A 38 12.57 -7.35 9.52
C LEU A 38 13.00 -6.31 8.49
N ALA A 39 12.63 -6.54 7.23
CA ALA A 39 12.65 -5.50 6.21
C ALA A 39 11.25 -5.35 5.62
N LEU A 40 10.71 -4.14 5.69
CA LEU A 40 9.40 -3.82 5.15
C LEU A 40 9.45 -2.54 4.32
N SER A 41 8.45 -2.38 3.47
CA SER A 41 8.21 -1.14 2.75
C SER A 41 6.72 -0.79 2.77
N VAL A 42 6.45 0.51 2.88
CA VAL A 42 5.12 1.10 2.79
C VAL A 42 5.19 2.28 1.81
N PHE A 43 4.03 2.75 1.34
CA PHE A 43 4.02 3.97 0.55
C PHE A 43 4.23 5.20 1.43
N SER A 44 5.03 6.15 0.94
CA SER A 44 5.11 7.50 1.51
C SER A 44 3.84 8.30 1.23
N ALA A 45 3.78 9.57 1.64
CA ALA A 45 2.64 10.45 1.38
C ALA A 45 2.22 10.45 -0.11
N ILE A 46 0.90 10.43 -0.37
CA ILE A 46 0.36 10.35 -1.73
C ILE A 46 0.71 11.59 -2.57
N GLU A 47 0.90 12.73 -1.92
CA GLU A 47 1.34 14.01 -2.50
C GLU A 47 2.72 13.88 -3.16
N ARG A 48 3.54 12.92 -2.72
CA ARG A 48 4.85 12.62 -3.30
C ARG A 48 4.79 11.56 -4.41
N THR A 49 3.58 11.10 -4.78
CA THR A 49 3.33 10.07 -5.78
C THR A 49 2.40 10.61 -6.88
N PRO A 50 2.92 11.38 -7.85
CA PRO A 50 2.09 12.18 -8.77
C PRO A 50 1.00 11.40 -9.50
N ALA A 51 1.31 10.20 -10.01
CA ALA A 51 0.33 9.37 -10.70
C ALA A 51 -0.80 8.89 -9.78
N ALA A 52 -0.47 8.50 -8.54
CA ALA A 52 -1.47 8.09 -7.55
C ALA A 52 -2.33 9.28 -7.12
N LYS A 53 -1.73 10.46 -6.91
CA LYS A 53 -2.48 11.69 -6.59
C LYS A 53 -3.44 12.07 -7.71
N ALA A 54 -3.00 12.02 -8.96
CA ALA A 54 -3.86 12.29 -10.11
C ALA A 54 -5.03 11.28 -10.21
N LEU A 55 -4.76 9.99 -9.96
CA LEU A 55 -5.77 8.96 -9.96
C LEU A 55 -6.85 9.19 -8.90
N VAL A 56 -6.47 9.49 -7.66
CA VAL A 56 -7.47 9.69 -6.59
C VAL A 56 -8.35 10.90 -6.87
N ASP A 57 -7.79 11.98 -7.40
CA ASP A 57 -8.55 13.17 -7.76
C ASP A 57 -9.50 12.91 -8.93
N ALA A 58 -9.08 12.09 -9.90
CA ALA A 58 -9.92 11.69 -11.03
C ALA A 58 -11.05 10.74 -10.59
N LEU A 59 -10.74 9.76 -9.73
CA LEU A 59 -11.76 8.86 -9.16
C LEU A 59 -12.83 9.64 -8.41
N ASP A 60 -12.44 10.56 -7.53
CA ASP A 60 -13.40 11.36 -6.76
C ASP A 60 -14.25 12.27 -7.66
N ARG A 61 -13.64 12.81 -8.74
CA ARG A 61 -14.34 13.66 -9.72
C ARG A 61 -15.35 12.89 -10.57
N HIS A 62 -15.01 11.69 -11.02
CA HIS A 62 -15.78 10.96 -12.03
C HIS A 62 -16.73 9.91 -11.44
N LEU A 63 -16.39 9.32 -10.29
CA LEU A 63 -17.16 8.26 -9.64
C LEU A 63 -17.84 8.74 -8.34
N GLY A 64 -17.58 9.98 -7.94
CA GLY A 64 -18.19 10.61 -6.78
C GLY A 64 -17.28 10.65 -5.56
N PRO A 65 -17.67 11.41 -4.51
CA PRO A 65 -16.92 11.49 -3.26
C PRO A 65 -16.63 10.11 -2.68
N ASP A 66 -15.46 9.96 -2.06
CA ASP A 66 -14.97 8.72 -1.43
C ASP A 66 -14.67 7.54 -2.37
N ALA A 67 -14.88 7.66 -3.69
CA ALA A 67 -14.51 6.61 -4.64
C ALA A 67 -13.01 6.25 -4.58
N SER A 68 -12.15 7.19 -4.19
CA SER A 68 -10.72 6.97 -4.02
C SER A 68 -10.27 6.44 -2.67
N ALA A 69 -11.18 6.19 -1.71
CA ALA A 69 -10.84 5.88 -0.32
C ALA A 69 -9.84 4.70 -0.18
N THR A 70 -10.07 3.62 -0.92
CA THR A 70 -9.15 2.46 -0.95
C THR A 70 -7.77 2.82 -1.47
N LYS A 71 -7.67 3.72 -2.46
CA LYS A 71 -6.36 4.14 -2.99
C LYS A 71 -5.64 5.06 -2.02
N ARG A 72 -6.35 5.95 -1.33
CA ARG A 72 -5.77 6.81 -0.30
C ARG A 72 -5.27 6.01 0.90
N SER A 73 -5.98 4.95 1.29
CA SER A 73 -5.61 4.13 2.45
C SER A 73 -4.29 3.37 2.26
N GLU A 74 -3.82 3.16 1.03
CA GLU A 74 -2.50 2.59 0.76
C GLU A 74 -1.35 3.42 1.34
N HIS A 75 -1.58 4.72 1.51
CA HIS A 75 -0.62 5.71 2.00
C HIS A 75 -0.80 6.00 3.50
N SER A 76 -1.62 5.22 4.22
CA SER A 76 -1.99 5.46 5.62
C SER A 76 -0.85 5.24 6.64
N LEU A 77 0.34 4.82 6.21
CA LEU A 77 1.54 4.69 7.03
C LEU A 77 2.68 5.60 6.53
N ALA A 78 2.32 6.72 5.89
CA ALA A 78 3.27 7.69 5.37
C ALA A 78 4.05 8.46 6.45
N ASP A 79 3.51 8.55 7.67
CA ASP A 79 4.17 9.18 8.81
C ASP A 79 5.27 8.25 9.37
N THR A 80 6.52 8.70 9.29
CA THR A 80 7.68 7.92 9.73
C THR A 80 7.70 7.72 11.25
N ASP A 81 7.17 8.65 12.03
CA ASP A 81 7.13 8.55 13.49
C ASP A 81 6.05 7.57 13.94
N GLU A 82 4.91 7.52 13.24
CA GLU A 82 3.91 6.48 13.43
C GLU A 82 4.47 5.10 13.08
N LEU A 83 5.10 4.96 11.91
CA LEU A 83 5.70 3.70 11.48
C LEU A 83 6.78 3.22 12.47
N TYR A 84 7.66 4.13 12.92
CA TYR A 84 8.67 3.82 13.92
C TYR A 84 8.03 3.30 15.21
N ARG A 85 7.02 3.99 15.74
CA ARG A 85 6.34 3.58 16.99
C ARG A 85 5.66 2.23 16.86
N LEU A 86 5.01 1.94 15.72
CA LEU A 86 4.40 0.63 15.47
C LEU A 86 5.45 -0.49 15.47
N VAL A 87 6.55 -0.30 14.75
CA VAL A 87 7.62 -1.30 14.64
C VAL A 87 8.34 -1.49 15.97
N ALA A 88 8.73 -0.41 16.63
CA ALA A 88 9.38 -0.48 17.95
C ALA A 88 8.44 -1.08 19.01
N GLY A 89 7.15 -0.75 18.97
CA GLY A 89 6.12 -1.29 19.87
C GLY A 89 5.91 -2.80 19.74
N ALA A 90 6.31 -3.41 18.62
CA ALA A 90 6.29 -4.86 18.44
C ALA A 90 7.52 -5.58 19.02
N GLY A 91 8.52 -4.85 19.51
CA GLY A 91 9.74 -5.40 20.12
C GLY A 91 11.00 -5.26 19.28
N PHE A 92 10.88 -4.74 18.05
CA PHE A 92 12.05 -4.47 17.20
C PHE A 92 12.92 -3.36 17.79
N ARG A 93 14.23 -3.54 17.69
CA ARG A 93 15.25 -2.57 18.09
C ARG A 93 16.05 -2.13 16.86
N GLN A 94 16.79 -1.02 16.99
CA GLN A 94 17.61 -0.46 15.90
C GLN A 94 16.81 -0.21 14.61
N VAL A 95 15.62 0.36 14.76
CA VAL A 95 14.72 0.65 13.63
C VAL A 95 15.26 1.84 12.86
N THR A 96 15.59 1.61 11.58
CA THR A 96 16.00 2.67 10.65
C THR A 96 15.00 2.77 9.53
N ILE A 97 14.55 3.99 9.23
CA ILE A 97 13.56 4.27 8.18
C ILE A 97 14.22 5.18 7.14
N HIS A 98 14.14 4.77 5.88
CA HIS A 98 14.62 5.55 4.75
C HIS A 98 13.50 5.70 3.73
N THR A 99 13.23 6.93 3.29
CA THR A 99 12.36 7.15 2.14
C THR A 99 13.16 7.07 0.85
N THR A 100 12.74 6.19 -0.05
CA THR A 100 13.34 6.05 -1.37
C THR A 100 12.34 6.43 -2.45
N THR A 101 12.79 7.20 -3.45
CA THR A 101 12.00 7.50 -4.64
C THR A 101 12.40 6.54 -5.76
N GLN A 102 11.40 5.95 -6.41
CA GLN A 102 11.56 5.04 -7.54
C GLN A 102 10.77 5.56 -8.73
N ASN A 103 11.34 5.42 -9.93
CA ASN A 103 10.68 5.83 -11.17
C ASN A 103 10.00 4.62 -11.81
N ILE A 104 8.68 4.64 -11.86
CA ILE A 104 7.86 3.62 -12.52
C ILE A 104 7.31 4.23 -13.81
N ARG A 105 7.44 3.51 -14.93
CA ARG A 105 6.93 3.92 -16.23
C ARG A 105 5.82 2.98 -16.66
N PHE A 106 4.71 3.57 -17.09
CA PHE A 106 3.61 2.86 -17.72
C PHE A 106 3.58 3.20 -19.22
N PRO A 107 3.10 2.30 -20.10
CA PRO A 107 3.00 2.57 -21.53
C PRO A 107 2.14 3.80 -21.86
N SER A 108 1.12 4.09 -21.03
CA SER A 108 0.28 5.28 -21.12
C SER A 108 -0.44 5.54 -19.79
N SER A 109 -1.07 6.71 -19.65
CA SER A 109 -1.98 7.00 -18.53
C SER A 109 -3.16 6.01 -18.50
N LYS A 110 -3.72 5.66 -19.67
CA LYS A 110 -4.82 4.70 -19.79
C LYS A 110 -4.43 3.33 -19.26
N GLU A 111 -3.23 2.84 -19.59
CA GLU A 111 -2.74 1.56 -19.07
C GLU A 111 -2.48 1.62 -17.56
N TYR A 112 -2.00 2.76 -17.04
CA TYR A 112 -1.91 2.96 -15.60
C TYR A 112 -3.27 2.84 -14.92
N VAL A 113 -4.29 3.57 -15.39
CA VAL A 113 -5.66 3.53 -14.83
C VAL A 113 -6.24 2.13 -14.92
N ARG A 114 -6.12 1.47 -16.09
CA ARG A 114 -6.57 0.10 -16.31
C ARG A 114 -5.95 -0.87 -15.30
N LEU A 115 -4.62 -0.81 -15.10
CA LEU A 115 -3.92 -1.68 -14.16
C LEU A 115 -4.41 -1.47 -12.72
N GLN A 116 -4.61 -0.21 -12.31
CA GLN A 116 -5.12 0.08 -10.98
C GLN A 116 -6.54 -0.48 -10.81
N LEU A 117 -7.44 -0.26 -11.78
CA LEU A 117 -8.81 -0.74 -11.70
C LEU A 117 -8.99 -2.25 -11.95
N ALA A 118 -7.93 -2.98 -12.34
CA ALA A 118 -8.01 -4.42 -12.63
C ALA A 118 -7.19 -5.30 -11.67
N ALA A 119 -6.03 -4.82 -11.22
CA ALA A 119 -5.02 -5.66 -10.56
C ALA A 119 -4.64 -5.18 -9.15
N THR A 120 -5.35 -4.19 -8.61
CA THR A 120 -5.12 -3.66 -7.26
C THR A 120 -6.43 -3.68 -6.46
N PRO A 121 -6.43 -3.45 -5.13
CA PRO A 121 -7.66 -3.46 -4.31
C PRO A 121 -8.81 -2.58 -4.83
N GLN A 122 -8.52 -1.67 -5.75
CA GLN A 122 -9.42 -0.78 -6.48
C GLN A 122 -10.30 -1.51 -7.49
N ALA A 123 -10.01 -2.77 -7.82
CA ALA A 123 -10.86 -3.58 -8.71
C ALA A 123 -12.31 -3.73 -8.20
N GLY A 124 -12.53 -3.60 -6.88
CA GLY A 124 -13.86 -3.55 -6.30
C GLY A 124 -14.73 -2.37 -6.78
N LEU A 125 -14.13 -1.28 -7.26
CA LEU A 125 -14.87 -0.12 -7.78
C LEU A 125 -15.59 -0.42 -9.10
N VAL A 126 -15.08 -1.39 -9.87
CA VAL A 126 -15.58 -1.71 -11.22
C VAL A 126 -16.09 -3.15 -11.35
N SER A 127 -16.16 -3.90 -10.25
CA SER A 127 -16.54 -5.32 -10.25
C SER A 127 -18.01 -5.53 -10.65
N GLY A 128 -18.89 -4.58 -10.36
CA GLY A 128 -20.31 -4.61 -10.73
C GLY A 128 -20.64 -3.99 -12.09
N MET A 129 -19.65 -3.42 -12.79
CA MET A 129 -19.84 -2.77 -14.09
C MET A 129 -19.71 -3.78 -15.23
N ASP A 130 -20.54 -3.64 -16.26
CA ASP A 130 -20.30 -4.33 -17.53
C ASP A 130 -19.03 -3.80 -18.22
N ALA A 131 -18.56 -4.52 -19.23
CA ALA A 131 -17.32 -4.18 -19.92
C ALA A 131 -17.36 -2.80 -20.58
N GLY A 132 -18.48 -2.41 -21.17
CA GLY A 132 -18.62 -1.12 -21.85
C GLY A 132 -18.57 0.05 -20.88
N HIS A 133 -19.25 -0.08 -19.73
CA HIS A 133 -19.21 0.93 -18.67
C HIS A 133 -17.82 1.00 -18.04
N ARG A 134 -17.16 -0.14 -17.78
CA ARG A 134 -15.78 -0.16 -17.27
C ARG A 134 -14.80 0.52 -18.21
N ASP A 135 -14.89 0.26 -19.51
CA ASP A 135 -14.02 0.89 -20.51
C ASP A 135 -14.28 2.40 -20.62
N ALA A 136 -15.54 2.84 -20.48
CA ALA A 136 -15.88 4.26 -20.43
C ALA A 136 -15.29 4.94 -19.18
N VAL A 137 -15.34 4.30 -18.02
CA VAL A 137 -14.71 4.80 -16.78
C VAL A 137 -13.19 4.90 -16.94
N ILE A 138 -12.54 3.86 -17.47
CA ILE A 138 -11.09 3.88 -17.73
C ILE A 138 -10.70 4.98 -18.72
N ALA A 139 -11.55 5.28 -19.70
CA ALA A 139 -11.29 6.34 -20.68
C ALA A 139 -11.54 7.75 -20.14
N ALA A 140 -12.40 7.90 -19.12
CA ALA A 140 -12.75 9.18 -18.52
C ALA A 140 -11.76 9.63 -17.43
N ILE A 141 -11.02 8.70 -16.84
CA ILE A 141 -9.99 8.91 -15.80
C ILE A 141 -8.62 9.10 -16.46
#